data_AF-A0A836IID5-F1
#
_entry.id   AF-A0A836IID5-F1
#
_cell.length_a   1.000
_cell.length_b   1.000
_cell.length_c   1.000
_cell.angle_alpha   90.00
_cell.angle_beta   90.00
_cell.angle_gamma   90.00
#
_symmetry.space_group_name_H-M   'P 1'
#
loop_
_entity.id
_entity.type
_entity.pdbx_description
1 polymer ?
#
loop_
_entity_poly.entity_id
_entity_poly.type
_entity_poly.pdbx_seq_one_letter_code
_entity_poly.pdbx_strand_id
1 'polypeptide(L)'
;MQRVRVRCVLTGACMPVYSGRVVQATIPLHQADGSATTIEAMKSQLRSNWPANMSELEDIMAEVRICVLKAGCVLNDSDLLEKCLTTAERETCLVSAVETVEERKDALEKPSVLMHLVLQKNRTLPAETSKREKSKSGSTPEGGNSGEGHEVKKDSCCCLM
;
A
#
# COMPACT_ATOMS: atom_id res chain seq x y z
N MET A 1 -5.15 17.25 -21.72
CA MET A 1 -5.28 16.77 -20.33
C MET A 1 -3.90 16.42 -19.80
N GLN A 2 -3.55 16.83 -18.57
CA GLN A 2 -2.25 16.52 -17.97
C GLN A 2 -2.20 15.06 -17.50
N ARG A 3 -1.06 14.41 -17.73
CA ARG A 3 -0.79 13.05 -17.25
C ARG A 3 0.55 13.05 -16.51
N VAL A 4 0.76 12.06 -15.66
CA VAL A 4 2.00 11.86 -14.91
C VAL A 4 2.63 10.53 -15.27
N ARG A 5 3.95 10.53 -15.50
CA ARG A 5 4.74 9.31 -15.64
C ARG A 5 4.96 8.72 -14.26
N VAL A 6 4.49 7.48 -14.06
CA VAL A 6 4.66 6.73 -12.82
C VAL A 6 5.48 5.48 -13.10
N ARG A 7 6.44 5.23 -12.22
CA ARG A 7 7.24 4.01 -12.19
C ARG A 7 6.94 3.29 -10.89
N CYS A 8 6.28 2.16 -11.01
CA CYS A 8 5.90 1.35 -9.86
C CYS A 8 6.84 0.17 -9.73
N VAL A 9 7.55 0.09 -8.61
CA VAL A 9 8.33 -1.09 -8.24
C VAL A 9 7.38 -2.09 -7.58
N LEU A 10 7.30 -3.30 -8.13
CA LEU A 10 6.57 -4.39 -7.50
C LEU A 10 7.33 -4.82 -6.25
N THR A 11 6.69 -4.71 -5.10
CA THR A 11 7.23 -5.17 -3.83
C THR A 11 6.45 -6.41 -3.41
N GLY A 12 7.07 -7.57 -3.59
CA GLY A 12 6.45 -8.85 -3.34
C GLY A 12 6.65 -9.31 -1.90
N ALA A 13 5.77 -8.91 -0.97
CA ALA A 13 5.65 -9.65 0.29
C ALA A 13 5.08 -11.06 0.05
N CYS A 14 4.25 -11.23 -0.99
CA CYS A 14 3.59 -12.49 -1.30
C CYS A 14 4.02 -13.16 -2.62
N MET A 15 4.79 -12.48 -3.48
CA MET A 15 5.28 -13.04 -4.75
C MET A 15 6.74 -12.62 -5.01
N PRO A 16 7.72 -13.32 -4.40
CA PRO A 16 9.13 -12.94 -4.45
C PRO A 16 9.73 -12.88 -5.86
N VAL A 17 9.28 -13.74 -6.78
CA VAL A 17 9.76 -13.83 -8.18
C VAL A 17 9.57 -12.52 -8.96
N TYR A 18 8.62 -11.70 -8.53
CA TYR A 18 8.28 -10.43 -9.16
C TYR A 18 8.74 -9.22 -8.36
N SER A 19 9.32 -9.43 -7.17
CA SER A 19 9.86 -8.36 -6.35
C SER A 19 11.00 -7.65 -7.07
N GLY A 20 11.00 -6.31 -7.04
CA GLY A 20 11.97 -5.48 -7.75
C GLY A 20 11.69 -5.27 -9.24
N ARG A 21 10.71 -5.96 -9.82
CA ARG A 21 10.26 -5.66 -11.18
C ARG A 21 9.56 -4.31 -11.24
N VAL A 22 9.63 -3.67 -12.41
CA VAL A 22 9.12 -2.31 -12.61
C VAL A 22 7.99 -2.31 -13.63
N VAL A 23 6.88 -1.67 -13.28
CA VAL A 23 5.77 -1.35 -14.17
C VAL A 23 5.78 0.15 -14.41
N GLN A 24 5.75 0.55 -15.68
CA GLN A 24 5.66 1.96 -16.06
C GLN A 24 4.27 2.25 -16.60
N ALA A 25 3.72 3.39 -16.22
CA ALA A 25 2.43 3.84 -16.71
C ALA A 25 2.39 5.37 -16.83
N THR A 26 1.54 5.85 -17.72
CA THR A 26 1.22 7.27 -17.82
C THR A 26 -0.23 7.48 -17.41
N ILE A 27 -0.41 8.01 -16.20
CA ILE A 27 -1.71 8.10 -15.54
C ILE A 27 -2.26 9.52 -15.69
N PRO A 28 -3.48 9.74 -16.19
CA PRO A 28 -4.06 11.07 -16.24
C PRO A 28 -4.29 11.59 -14.82
N LEU A 29 -4.08 12.90 -14.60
CA LEU A 29 -4.38 13.52 -13.31
C LEU A 29 -5.89 13.74 -13.12
N HIS A 30 -6.62 13.88 -14.22
CA HIS A 30 -8.07 14.05 -14.26
C HIS A 30 -8.68 13.00 -15.17
N GLN A 31 -9.79 12.40 -14.74
CA GLN A 31 -10.55 11.44 -15.51
C GLN A 31 -11.28 12.12 -16.69
N ALA A 32 -11.86 11.31 -17.57
CA ALA A 32 -12.58 11.81 -18.76
C ALA A 32 -13.80 12.67 -18.41
N ASP A 33 -14.40 12.44 -17.24
CA ASP A 33 -15.50 13.24 -16.69
C ASP A 33 -15.04 14.55 -16.00
N GLY A 34 -13.73 14.80 -15.97
CA GLY A 34 -13.11 15.96 -15.34
C GLY A 34 -12.83 15.80 -13.84
N SER A 35 -13.22 14.69 -13.22
CA SER A 35 -12.93 14.43 -11.81
C SER A 35 -11.42 14.17 -11.58
N ALA A 36 -10.92 14.51 -10.38
CA ALA A 36 -9.53 14.23 -10.04
C ALA A 36 -9.30 12.71 -9.89
N THR A 37 -8.18 12.22 -10.41
CA THR A 37 -7.85 10.79 -10.36
C THR A 37 -7.48 10.37 -8.94
N THR A 38 -8.16 9.37 -8.41
CA THR A 38 -7.86 8.76 -7.12
C THR A 38 -6.79 7.66 -7.24
N ILE A 39 -6.22 7.24 -6.13
CA ILE A 39 -5.31 6.09 -6.08
C ILE A 39 -6.04 4.79 -6.47
N GLU A 40 -7.32 4.64 -6.14
CA GLU A 40 -8.16 3.53 -6.62
C GLU A 40 -8.28 3.50 -8.15
N ALA A 41 -8.56 4.65 -8.76
CA ALA A 41 -8.65 4.77 -10.21
C ALA A 41 -7.30 4.47 -10.89
N MET A 42 -6.20 4.95 -10.31
CA MET A 42 -4.84 4.60 -10.78
C MET A 42 -4.59 3.09 -10.72
N LYS A 43 -4.94 2.42 -9.60
CA LYS A 43 -4.82 0.96 -9.47
C LYS A 43 -5.63 0.23 -10.54
N SER A 44 -6.85 0.70 -10.82
CA SER A 44 -7.73 0.12 -11.84
C SER A 44 -7.14 0.26 -13.25
N GLN A 45 -6.53 1.41 -13.55
CA GLN A 45 -5.83 1.62 -14.83
C GLN A 45 -4.60 0.73 -14.98
N LEU A 46 -3.81 0.55 -13.91
CA LEU A 46 -2.67 -0.35 -13.91
C LEU A 46 -3.10 -1.79 -14.19
N ARG A 47 -4.16 -2.27 -13.53
CA ARG A 47 -4.72 -3.61 -13.79
C ARG A 47 -5.17 -3.78 -15.24
N SER A 48 -5.86 -2.78 -15.79
CA SER A 48 -6.41 -2.85 -17.15
C SER A 48 -5.34 -2.73 -18.24
N ASN A 49 -4.17 -2.18 -17.92
CA ASN A 49 -3.07 -1.98 -18.86
C ASN A 49 -1.81 -2.67 -18.35
N TRP A 50 -1.95 -3.92 -17.89
CA TRP A 50 -0.82 -4.65 -17.35
C TRP A 50 0.21 -4.98 -18.45
N PRO A 51 1.52 -4.91 -18.17
CA PRO A 51 2.53 -5.17 -19.18
C PRO A 51 2.48 -6.61 -19.71
N ALA A 52 2.47 -6.79 -21.03
CA ALA A 52 2.40 -8.11 -21.68
C ALA A 52 3.58 -9.03 -21.31
N ASN A 53 4.75 -8.49 -21.00
CA ASN A 53 5.91 -9.26 -20.51
C ASN A 53 5.76 -9.76 -19.06
N MET A 54 4.65 -9.44 -18.41
CA MET A 54 4.24 -9.92 -17.10
C MET A 54 2.78 -10.44 -17.15
N SER A 55 2.35 -11.01 -18.27
CA SER A 55 0.98 -11.53 -18.44
C SER A 55 0.61 -12.62 -17.43
N GLU A 56 1.58 -13.40 -16.95
CA GLU A 56 1.38 -14.40 -15.87
C GLU A 56 0.82 -13.78 -14.57
N LEU A 57 1.06 -12.48 -14.34
CA LEU A 57 0.52 -11.74 -13.21
C LEU A 57 -0.89 -11.22 -13.47
N GLU A 58 -1.32 -11.07 -14.71
CA GLU A 58 -2.58 -10.41 -15.07
C GLU A 58 -3.79 -11.07 -14.37
N ASP A 59 -3.86 -12.39 -14.40
CA ASP A 59 -4.89 -13.17 -13.71
C ASP A 59 -4.86 -12.95 -12.19
N ILE A 60 -3.65 -12.88 -11.61
CA ILE A 60 -3.46 -12.65 -10.17
C ILE A 60 -3.81 -11.21 -9.79
N MET A 61 -3.54 -10.26 -10.68
CA MET A 61 -3.75 -8.84 -10.46
C MET A 61 -5.23 -8.48 -10.32
N ALA A 62 -6.12 -9.28 -10.89
CA ALA A 62 -7.57 -9.15 -10.71
C ALA A 62 -8.00 -9.44 -9.26
N GLU A 63 -7.38 -10.42 -8.61
CA GLU A 63 -7.80 -10.92 -7.29
C GLU A 63 -6.97 -10.34 -6.13
N VAL A 64 -5.73 -9.93 -6.41
CA VAL A 64 -4.79 -9.48 -5.38
C VAL A 64 -5.14 -8.10 -4.86
N ARG A 65 -5.05 -7.93 -3.54
CA ARG A 65 -5.11 -6.59 -2.94
C ARG A 65 -3.80 -5.86 -3.22
N ILE A 66 -3.93 -4.63 -3.70
CA ILE A 66 -2.80 -3.75 -4.01
C ILE A 66 -2.79 -2.62 -2.99
N CYS A 67 -1.67 -2.49 -2.29
CA CYS A 67 -1.33 -1.32 -1.49
C CYS A 67 -0.29 -0.49 -2.25
N VAL A 68 -0.47 0.82 -2.30
CA VAL A 68 0.47 1.73 -2.97
C VAL A 68 1.25 2.48 -1.91
N LEU A 69 2.58 2.47 -2.02
CA LEU A 69 3.46 3.27 -1.17
C LEU A 69 4.16 4.34 -1.98
N LYS A 70 4.33 5.52 -1.39
CA LYS A 70 5.18 6.59 -1.90
C LYS A 70 6.00 7.18 -0.77
N ALA A 71 7.32 7.26 -0.95
CA ALA A 71 8.25 7.77 0.06
C ALA A 71 8.05 7.12 1.47
N GLY A 72 7.76 5.82 1.50
CA GLY A 72 7.52 5.08 2.75
C GLY A 72 6.10 5.22 3.33
N CYS A 73 5.24 6.08 2.77
CA CYS A 73 3.86 6.26 3.22
C CYS A 73 2.88 5.42 2.41
N VAL A 74 1.92 4.78 3.09
CA VAL A 74 0.77 4.11 2.45
C VAL A 74 -0.19 5.17 1.94
N LEU A 75 -0.59 5.06 0.67
CA LEU A 75 -1.62 5.90 0.08
C LEU A 75 -2.99 5.19 0.15
N ASN A 76 -4.01 5.92 0.57
CA ASN A 76 -5.38 5.43 0.65
C ASN A 76 -6.07 5.50 -0.70
N ASP A 77 -7.06 4.64 -0.90
CA ASP A 77 -7.80 4.49 -2.16
C ASP A 77 -8.50 5.80 -2.59
N SER A 78 -8.98 6.57 -1.60
CA SER A 78 -9.63 7.87 -1.78
C SER A 78 -8.66 9.04 -1.98
N ASP A 79 -7.36 8.85 -1.78
CA ASP A 79 -6.39 9.93 -1.95
C ASP A 79 -6.34 10.36 -3.41
N LEU A 80 -6.19 11.66 -3.65
CA LEU A 80 -6.07 12.21 -4.99
C LEU A 80 -4.62 12.09 -5.45
N LEU A 81 -4.38 11.43 -6.59
CA LEU A 81 -3.05 11.20 -7.14
C LEU A 81 -2.25 12.49 -7.25
N GLU A 82 -2.89 13.55 -7.73
CA GLU A 82 -2.29 14.86 -7.86
C GLU A 82 -1.74 15.37 -6.52
N LYS A 83 -2.47 15.23 -5.41
CA LYS A 83 -2.04 15.67 -4.07
C LYS A 83 -0.88 14.86 -3.50
N CYS A 84 -0.65 13.65 -4.01
CA CYS A 84 0.48 12.81 -3.63
C CYS A 84 1.80 13.23 -4.30
N LEU A 85 1.75 14.12 -5.30
CA LEU A 85 2.91 14.61 -6.03
C LEU A 85 3.58 15.77 -5.31
N THR A 86 4.91 15.72 -5.20
CA THR A 86 5.73 16.86 -4.77
C THR A 86 5.77 17.92 -5.86
N THR A 87 6.17 19.14 -5.50
CA THR A 87 6.38 20.24 -6.47
C THR A 87 7.35 19.82 -7.58
N ALA A 88 8.49 19.24 -7.21
CA ALA A 88 9.50 18.79 -8.18
C ALA A 88 8.97 17.69 -9.12
N GLU A 89 8.14 16.77 -8.61
CA GLU A 89 7.50 15.74 -9.45
C GLU A 89 6.51 16.35 -10.45
N ARG A 90 5.75 17.37 -10.05
CA ARG A 90 4.84 18.08 -10.95
C ARG A 90 5.58 18.84 -12.05
N GLU A 91 6.75 19.36 -11.76
CA GLU A 91 7.54 20.09 -12.74
C GLU A 91 8.21 19.16 -13.77
N THR A 92 8.60 17.95 -13.36
CA THR A 92 9.48 17.08 -14.16
C THR A 92 8.82 15.83 -14.71
N CYS A 93 7.80 15.30 -14.04
CA CYS A 93 7.18 14.02 -14.36
C CYS A 93 5.85 14.15 -15.10
N LEU A 94 5.34 15.37 -15.28
CA LEU A 94 4.13 15.62 -16.07
C LEU A 94 4.41 15.55 -17.55
N VAL A 95 3.43 15.03 -18.29
CA VAL A 95 3.46 14.89 -19.74
C VAL A 95 2.17 15.41 -20.35
N SER A 96 2.30 15.93 -21.57
CA SER A 96 1.16 16.34 -22.37
C SER A 96 0.39 15.10 -22.85
N ALA A 97 -0.90 15.26 -23.13
CA ALA A 97 -1.76 14.19 -23.65
C ALA A 97 -1.28 13.60 -24.98
N VAL A 98 -0.40 14.30 -25.70
CA VAL A 98 0.10 13.92 -27.03
C VAL A 98 1.30 12.96 -26.96
N GLU A 99 2.00 12.85 -25.82
CA GLU A 99 3.08 11.87 -25.68
C GLU A 99 2.49 10.46 -25.47
N THR A 100 2.65 9.59 -26.49
CA THR A 100 2.41 8.15 -26.38
C THR A 100 3.65 7.45 -25.83
N VAL A 101 3.44 6.41 -25.01
CA VAL A 101 4.47 5.59 -24.33
C VAL A 101 5.19 4.65 -25.32
N GLU A 102 5.46 5.10 -26.55
CA GLU A 102 6.04 4.25 -27.61
C GLU A 102 7.56 4.36 -27.76
N GLU A 103 8.25 5.22 -27.00
CA GLU A 103 9.72 5.20 -26.94
C GLU A 103 10.20 4.25 -25.83
N ARG A 104 10.00 2.94 -26.04
CA ARG A 104 10.40 1.89 -25.07
C ARG A 104 11.90 1.85 -24.77
N LYS A 105 12.76 2.48 -25.58
CA LYS A 105 14.20 2.54 -25.31
C LYS A 105 14.58 3.60 -24.28
N ASP A 106 13.90 4.76 -24.29
CA ASP A 106 14.29 5.90 -23.46
C ASP A 106 13.31 6.17 -22.31
N ALA A 107 12.20 5.42 -22.22
CA ALA A 107 11.20 5.57 -21.16
C ALA A 107 11.75 5.33 -19.73
N LEU A 108 12.83 4.56 -19.58
CA LEU A 108 13.53 4.38 -18.30
C LEU A 108 14.40 5.59 -17.92
N GLU A 109 14.79 6.41 -18.87
CA GLU A 109 15.63 7.60 -18.65
C GLU A 109 14.77 8.84 -18.35
N LYS A 110 13.51 8.85 -18.80
CA LYS A 110 12.58 9.96 -18.53
C LYS A 110 12.22 10.04 -17.03
N PRO A 111 12.19 11.25 -16.44
CA PRO A 111 11.75 11.45 -15.06
C PRO A 111 10.35 10.91 -14.82
N SER A 112 10.21 10.14 -13.74
CA SER A 112 8.96 9.47 -13.36
C SER A 112 8.81 9.45 -11.85
N VAL A 113 7.56 9.55 -11.38
CA VAL A 113 7.21 9.40 -9.97
C VAL A 113 7.43 7.96 -9.55
N LEU A 114 8.29 7.74 -8.58
CA LEU A 114 8.56 6.41 -8.04
C LEU A 114 7.51 6.04 -6.99
N MET A 115 6.87 4.89 -7.16
CA MET A 115 5.95 4.31 -6.19
C MET A 115 6.27 2.81 -6.00
N HIS A 116 5.83 2.24 -4.89
CA HIS A 116 5.82 0.79 -4.70
C HIS A 116 4.40 0.25 -4.79
N LEU A 117 4.23 -0.82 -5.57
CA LEU A 117 3.02 -1.64 -5.59
C LEU A 117 3.27 -2.86 -4.71
N VAL A 118 2.69 -2.86 -3.52
CA VAL A 118 2.74 -4.01 -2.63
C VAL A 118 1.57 -4.92 -2.93
N LEU A 119 1.88 -6.09 -3.46
CA LEU A 119 0.90 -7.14 -3.69
C LEU A 119 0.68 -7.90 -2.38
N GLN A 120 -0.58 -8.01 -1.96
CA GLN A 120 -0.99 -8.71 -0.77
C GLN A 120 -1.92 -9.86 -1.18
N LYS A 121 -1.41 -11.10 -1.13
CA LYS A 121 -2.25 -12.28 -1.31
C LYS A 121 -3.31 -12.30 -0.21
N ASN A 122 -4.58 -12.39 -0.61
CA ASN A 122 -5.67 -12.52 0.35
C ASN A 122 -5.43 -13.78 1.19
N ARG A 123 -4.99 -13.62 2.44
CA ARG A 123 -5.39 -14.58 3.47
C ARG A 123 -6.84 -14.25 3.74
N THR A 124 -7.72 -15.21 3.48
CA THR A 124 -9.07 -15.21 4.03
C THR A 124 -8.95 -14.82 5.50
N LEU A 125 -9.45 -13.65 5.88
CA LEU A 125 -9.58 -13.28 7.29
C LEU A 125 -10.42 -14.38 7.94
N PRO A 126 -9.99 -15.03 9.03
CA PRO A 126 -10.88 -15.91 9.77
C PRO A 126 -12.07 -15.03 10.20
N ALA A 127 -13.26 -15.42 9.78
CA ALA A 127 -14.49 -14.74 10.14
C ALA A 127 -14.51 -14.57 11.67
N GLU A 128 -14.64 -13.32 12.15
CA GLU A 128 -14.98 -13.07 13.54
C GLU A 128 -16.34 -13.70 13.81
N THR A 129 -16.33 -14.93 14.30
CA THR A 129 -17.53 -15.54 14.83
C THR A 129 -17.91 -14.76 16.08
N SER A 130 -18.89 -13.89 15.89
CA SER A 130 -19.76 -13.35 16.94
C SER A 130 -20.23 -14.48 17.86
N LYS A 131 -19.62 -14.60 19.05
CA LYS A 131 -20.23 -15.19 20.26
C LYS A 131 -19.70 -14.49 21.50
N ARG A 132 -20.11 -13.24 21.67
CA ARG A 132 -20.15 -12.58 22.98
C ARG A 132 -21.49 -12.92 23.61
N GLU A 133 -21.58 -14.04 24.34
CA GLU A 133 -22.55 -14.23 25.43
C GLU A 133 -22.28 -15.54 26.18
N LYS A 134 -21.66 -15.43 27.37
CA LYS A 134 -22.13 -16.16 28.55
C LYS A 134 -21.59 -15.50 29.81
N SER A 135 -22.38 -14.59 30.35
CA SER A 135 -22.39 -14.22 31.75
C SER A 135 -22.70 -15.47 32.61
N LYS A 136 -21.90 -15.71 33.64
CA LYS A 136 -22.40 -16.31 34.89
C LYS A 136 -21.51 -15.97 36.09
N SER A 137 -22.11 -15.18 36.97
CA SER A 137 -21.75 -14.81 38.33
C SER A 137 -21.67 -15.99 39.31
N GLY A 138 -20.89 -15.82 40.39
CA GLY A 138 -20.94 -16.60 41.63
C GLY A 138 -19.56 -16.63 42.32
N SER A 139 -19.26 -15.69 43.23
CA SER A 139 -19.51 -15.72 44.69
C SER A 139 -18.32 -16.30 45.48
N THR A 140 -17.68 -15.42 46.26
CA THR A 140 -16.70 -15.67 47.34
C THR A 140 -17.21 -16.70 48.37
N PRO A 141 -16.31 -17.42 49.07
CA PRO A 141 -16.06 -17.06 50.47
C PRO A 141 -14.59 -17.14 50.91
N GLU A 142 -14.38 -16.58 52.10
CA GLU A 142 -13.18 -16.33 52.90
C GLU A 142 -12.31 -17.54 53.29
N GLY A 143 -11.05 -17.22 53.66
CA GLY A 143 -10.16 -18.02 54.50
C GLY A 143 -8.77 -18.19 53.86
N GLY A 144 -7.63 -17.77 54.41
CA GLY A 144 -7.29 -17.24 55.73
C GLY A 144 -5.78 -17.47 55.93
N ASN A 145 -5.04 -16.37 56.02
CA ASN A 145 -3.78 -16.09 56.74
C ASN A 145 -2.63 -17.13 56.90
N SER A 146 -1.43 -16.71 56.47
CA SER A 146 -0.07 -16.91 57.06
C SER A 146 0.90 -16.36 56.00
N GLY A 147 1.66 -15.27 56.14
CA GLY A 147 2.57 -14.90 57.21
C GLY A 147 4.00 -14.89 56.62
N GLU A 148 4.76 -13.81 56.85
CA GLU A 148 6.12 -13.48 56.32
C GLU A 148 6.13 -12.81 54.92
N GLY A 149 6.49 -11.56 54.70
CA GLY A 149 7.35 -10.66 55.47
C GLY A 149 8.67 -10.45 54.73
N HIS A 150 8.72 -9.53 53.76
CA HIS A 150 9.87 -8.64 53.53
C HIS A 150 9.57 -7.60 52.43
N GLU A 151 9.67 -6.32 52.82
CA GLU A 151 9.92 -5.19 51.92
C GLU A 151 11.23 -5.42 51.12
N VAL A 152 11.35 -4.90 49.89
CA VAL A 152 11.96 -3.58 49.57
C VAL A 152 11.80 -3.29 48.06
N LYS A 153 11.39 -2.05 47.76
CA LYS A 153 11.46 -1.37 46.45
C LYS A 153 12.85 -1.47 45.79
N LYS A 154 12.91 -1.43 44.44
CA LYS A 154 13.50 -0.30 43.70
C LYS A 154 13.49 -0.48 42.18
N ASP A 155 13.20 0.66 41.55
CA ASP A 155 13.30 1.06 40.15
C ASP A 155 14.64 0.76 39.46
N SER A 156 14.61 0.74 38.12
CA SER A 156 15.55 1.40 37.17
C SER A 156 15.53 0.62 35.83
N CYS A 157 14.96 1.12 34.74
CA CYS A 157 15.52 2.12 33.79
C CYS A 157 16.96 1.81 33.36
N CYS A 158 17.17 1.55 32.06
CA CYS A 158 18.13 2.29 31.21
C CYS A 158 18.12 1.76 29.76
N CYS A 159 17.84 2.68 28.83
CA CYS A 159 18.30 2.65 27.45
C CYS A 159 19.83 2.73 27.42
N LEU A 160 20.47 2.06 26.46
CA LEU A 160 21.81 2.41 26.01
C LEU A 160 21.84 2.43 24.48
N MET A 161 22.56 3.45 24.00
CA MET A 161 22.68 4.07 22.68
C MET A 161 22.65 3.14 21.46
#